data_AF-A0A7X7PFU2-F1
#
_entry.id   AF-A0A7X7PFU2-F1
#
_cell.length_a   1.000
_cell.length_b   1.000
_cell.length_c   1.000
_cell.angle_alpha   90.00
_cell.angle_beta   90.00
_cell.angle_gamma   90.00
#
_symmetry.space_group_name_H-M   'P 1'
#
loop_
_entity.id
_entity.type
_entity.pdbx_description
1 polymer ?
#
loop_
_entity_poly.entity_id
_entity_poly.type
_entity_poly.pdbx_seq_one_letter_code
_entity_poly.pdbx_strand_id
1 'polypeptide(L)'
;GFALAIGLGLAWVVWRLEGSLAADLRLFWERTLGFQAERGSPFSPWGMYGWEAGQRIAQVAVALALLAACWWPRVRDAWQAAAGIAAALIAVQLLATHWFYLYVPWFVGFVLIVLVAARERRAPDGYAPHP
;
A
#
# COMPACT_ATOMS: atom_id res chain seq x y z
N GLY A 1 9.94 11.01 -18.32
CA GLY A 1 9.27 9.70 -18.45
C GLY A 1 9.69 8.80 -17.30
N PHE A 2 8.81 7.94 -16.80
CA PHE A 2 9.01 7.05 -15.64
C PHE A 2 10.39 6.33 -15.60
N ALA A 3 10.90 5.92 -16.76
CA ALA A 3 12.24 5.33 -16.91
C ALA A 3 13.39 6.27 -16.49
N LEU A 4 13.26 7.59 -16.74
CA LEU A 4 14.23 8.59 -16.31
C LEU A 4 14.21 8.77 -14.79
N ALA A 5 13.04 8.73 -14.16
CA ALA A 5 12.92 8.81 -12.70
C ALA A 5 13.53 7.57 -12.02
N ILE A 6 13.30 6.38 -12.58
CA ILE A 6 13.95 5.14 -12.12
C ILE A 6 15.47 5.25 -12.32
N GLY A 7 15.93 5.69 -13.49
CA GLY A 7 17.35 5.83 -13.80
C GLY A 7 18.06 6.80 -12.85
N LEU A 8 17.45 7.95 -12.56
CA LEU A 8 17.98 8.93 -11.61
C LEU A 8 17.97 8.41 -10.17
N GLY A 9 16.92 7.68 -9.77
CA GLY A 9 16.86 7.04 -8.45
C GLY A 9 17.95 5.99 -8.27
N LEU A 10 18.17 5.14 -9.28
CA LEU A 10 19.25 4.15 -9.28
C LEU A 10 20.64 4.81 -9.29
N ALA A 11 20.83 5.85 -10.10
CA ALA A 11 22.09 6.60 -10.14
C ALA A 11 22.40 7.28 -8.80
N TRP A 12 21.38 7.81 -8.12
CA TRP A 12 21.52 8.40 -6.79
C TRP A 12 21.88 7.34 -5.74
N VAL A 13 21.24 6.17 -5.78
CA VAL A 13 21.56 5.02 -4.90
C VAL A 13 23.01 4.58 -5.12
N VAL A 14 23.45 4.46 -6.37
CA VAL A 14 24.83 4.08 -6.71
C VAL A 14 25.83 5.16 -6.28
N TRP A 15 25.52 6.44 -6.46
CA TRP A 15 26.36 7.55 -6.03
C TRP A 15 26.53 7.62 -4.50
N ARG A 16 25.51 7.17 -3.74
CA ARG A 16 25.54 7.10 -2.28
C ARG A 16 26.29 5.90 -1.70
N LEU A 17 26.80 4.99 -2.53
CA LEU A 17 27.63 3.88 -2.07
C LEU A 17 28.99 4.42 -1.64
N GLU A 18 29.16 4.66 -0.34
CA GLU A 18 30.37 5.26 0.25
C GLU A 18 31.49 4.22 0.49
N GLY A 19 31.17 2.92 0.44
CA GLY A 19 32.11 1.85 0.79
C GLY A 19 31.98 0.59 -0.08
N SER A 20 31.48 -0.49 0.52
CA SER A 20 31.25 -1.77 -0.17
C SER A 20 29.76 -2.04 -0.29
N LEU A 21 29.33 -2.51 -1.47
CA LEU A 21 27.92 -2.86 -1.72
C LEU A 21 27.36 -3.81 -0.65
N ALA A 22 28.17 -4.76 -0.17
CA ALA A 22 27.78 -5.68 0.89
C ALA A 22 27.53 -4.97 2.24
N ALA A 23 28.39 -4.04 2.64
CA ALA A 23 28.20 -3.25 3.87
C ALA A 23 26.97 -2.34 3.76
N ASP A 24 26.77 -1.71 2.61
CA ASP A 24 25.65 -0.79 2.38
C ASP A 24 24.31 -1.52 2.34
N LEU A 25 24.26 -2.71 1.71
CA LEU A 25 23.08 -3.58 1.71
C LEU A 25 22.76 -4.10 3.12
N ARG A 26 23.79 -4.48 3.89
CA ARG A 26 23.61 -4.89 5.28
C ARG A 26 23.09 -3.75 6.15
N LEU A 27 23.67 -2.56 6.02
CA LEU A 27 23.25 -1.37 6.74
C LEU A 27 21.80 -0.98 6.38
N PHE A 28 21.46 -1.07 5.09
CA PHE A 28 20.09 -0.87 4.62
C PHE A 28 19.13 -1.87 5.26
N TRP A 29 19.46 -3.17 5.23
CA TRP A 29 18.65 -4.21 5.86
C TRP A 29 18.44 -3.94 7.36
N GLU A 30 19.52 -3.72 8.11
CA GLU A 30 19.49 -3.48 9.55
C GLU A 30 18.65 -2.25 9.91
N ARG A 31 18.71 -1.18 9.10
CA ARG A 31 17.98 0.07 9.36
C ARG A 31 16.57 0.13 8.80
N THR A 32 16.17 -0.83 7.97
CA THR A 32 14.84 -0.83 7.33
C THR A 32 14.09 -2.12 7.62
N LEU A 33 14.29 -3.14 6.79
CA LEU A 33 13.50 -4.36 6.77
C LEU A 33 13.71 -5.19 8.05
N GLY A 34 14.95 -5.34 8.50
CA GLY A 34 15.28 -6.06 9.74
C GLY A 34 14.64 -5.38 10.95
N PHE A 35 14.84 -4.08 11.09
CA PHE A 35 14.22 -3.29 12.15
C PHE A 35 12.68 -3.39 12.15
N GLN A 36 12.03 -3.36 10.97
CA GLN A 36 10.57 -3.49 10.89
C GLN A 36 10.08 -4.91 11.21
N ALA A 37 10.88 -5.95 10.91
CA ALA A 37 10.53 -7.34 11.20
C ALA A 37 10.56 -7.66 12.70
N GLU A 38 11.46 -7.04 13.44
CA GLU A 38 11.61 -7.24 14.89
C GLU A 38 10.62 -6.43 15.73
N ARG A 39 9.87 -5.51 15.10
CA ARG A 39 8.85 -4.71 15.79
C ARG A 39 7.63 -5.56 16.10
N GLY A 40 7.59 -6.07 17.32
CA GLY A 40 6.36 -6.56 17.94
C GLY A 40 5.27 -5.47 17.94
N SER A 41 4.01 -5.88 17.89
CA SER A 41 2.88 -4.97 17.98
C SER A 41 1.76 -5.54 18.82
N PRO A 42 1.28 -4.79 19.82
CA PRO A 42 0.08 -5.16 20.56
C PRO A 42 -1.21 -4.91 19.77
N PHE A 43 -1.12 -4.32 18.56
CA PHE A 43 -2.29 -3.83 17.81
C PHE A 43 -2.49 -4.48 16.43
N SER A 44 -1.59 -5.37 15.98
CA SER A 44 -1.82 -6.13 14.74
C SER A 44 -2.62 -7.40 15.05
N PRO A 45 -3.56 -7.80 14.17
CA PRO A 45 -4.29 -9.07 14.33
C PRO A 45 -3.32 -10.26 14.45
N TRP A 46 -2.21 -10.23 13.71
CA TRP A 46 -1.20 -11.27 13.69
C TRP A 46 -0.44 -11.38 15.00
N GLY A 47 -0.03 -10.24 15.58
CA GLY A 47 0.67 -10.19 16.86
C GLY A 47 -0.22 -10.58 18.04
N MET A 48 -1.51 -10.24 18.00
CA MET A 48 -2.49 -10.63 19.03
C MET A 48 -2.70 -12.14 19.12
N TYR A 49 -2.77 -12.83 17.97
CA TYR A 49 -3.04 -14.27 17.91
C TYR A 49 -1.79 -15.13 17.68
N GLY A 50 -0.60 -14.52 17.55
CA GLY A 50 0.67 -15.23 17.30
C GLY A 50 0.70 -15.99 15.96
N TRP A 51 -0.15 -15.61 14.99
CA TRP A 51 -0.33 -16.37 13.75
C TRP A 51 0.57 -15.89 12.61
N GLU A 52 1.88 -15.96 12.81
CA GLU A 52 2.88 -15.45 11.86
C GLU A 52 2.84 -16.17 10.50
N ALA A 53 2.57 -17.48 10.49
CA ALA A 53 2.48 -18.25 9.24
C ALA A 53 1.33 -17.75 8.35
N GLY A 54 0.16 -17.47 8.96
CA GLY A 54 -0.98 -16.88 8.27
C GLY A 54 -0.66 -15.49 7.72
N GLN A 55 0.05 -14.67 8.50
CA GLN A 55 0.50 -13.35 8.07
C GLN A 55 1.39 -13.43 6.82
N ARG A 56 2.38 -14.34 6.81
CA ARG A 56 3.29 -14.51 5.66
C ARG A 56 2.55 -14.97 4.41
N ILE A 57 1.61 -15.92 4.54
CA ILE A 57 0.77 -16.37 3.43
C ILE A 57 -0.03 -15.20 2.86
N ALA A 58 -0.66 -14.40 3.73
CA ALA A 58 -1.46 -13.25 3.33
C ALA A 58 -0.60 -12.16 2.69
N GLN A 59 0.62 -11.92 3.19
CA GLN A 59 1.61 -11.01 2.59
C GLN A 59 1.96 -11.41 1.16
N VAL A 60 2.30 -12.67 0.94
CA VAL A 60 2.61 -13.19 -0.40
C VAL A 60 1.40 -13.06 -1.32
N ALA A 61 0.21 -13.44 -0.85
CA ALA A 61 -1.01 -13.37 -1.64
C ALA A 61 -1.36 -11.94 -2.07
N VAL A 62 -1.27 -10.96 -1.16
CA VAL A 62 -1.53 -9.55 -1.48
C VAL A 62 -0.45 -8.99 -2.39
N ALA A 63 0.83 -9.33 -2.17
CA ALA A 63 1.91 -8.89 -3.06
C ALA A 63 1.68 -9.39 -4.50
N LEU A 64 1.32 -10.66 -4.67
CA LEU A 64 0.96 -11.23 -5.97
C LEU A 64 -0.28 -10.56 -6.58
N ALA A 65 -1.30 -10.25 -5.78
CA ALA A 65 -2.50 -9.55 -6.26
C ALA A 65 -2.21 -8.12 -6.72
N LEU A 66 -1.38 -7.38 -5.99
CA LEU A 66 -0.95 -6.02 -6.37
C LEU A 66 -0.11 -6.05 -7.65
N LEU A 67 0.83 -6.99 -7.72
CA LEU A 67 1.62 -7.24 -8.92
C LEU A 67 0.70 -7.53 -10.12
N ALA A 68 -0.21 -8.50 -10.00
CA ALA A 68 -1.18 -8.80 -11.05
C ALA A 68 -2.04 -7.59 -11.44
N ALA A 69 -2.40 -6.73 -10.48
CA ALA A 69 -3.17 -5.52 -10.74
C ALA A 69 -2.43 -4.47 -11.60
N CYS A 70 -1.08 -4.48 -11.58
CA CYS A 70 -0.25 -3.62 -12.44
C CYS A 70 -0.30 -4.02 -13.92
N TRP A 71 -0.39 -5.32 -14.20
CA TRP A 71 -0.49 -5.83 -15.58
C TRP A 71 -1.91 -5.87 -16.13
N TRP A 72 -2.91 -5.47 -15.34
CA TRP A 72 -4.29 -5.48 -15.79
C TRP A 72 -4.61 -4.19 -16.57
N PRO A 73 -4.78 -4.27 -17.92
CA PRO A 73 -5.19 -3.12 -18.70
C PRO A 73 -6.62 -2.73 -18.31
N ARG A 74 -6.77 -1.56 -17.70
CA ARG A 74 -8.07 -1.00 -17.34
C ARG A 74 -8.08 0.48 -17.68
N VAL A 75 -9.05 0.88 -18.49
CA VAL A 75 -9.51 2.26 -18.52
C VAL A 75 -10.16 2.50 -17.16
N ARG A 76 -9.44 3.16 -16.24
CA ARG A 76 -9.93 3.45 -14.90
C ARG A 76 -10.51 4.86 -14.88
N ASP A 77 -11.77 4.97 -14.48
CA ASP A 77 -12.29 6.25 -14.03
C ASP A 77 -11.67 6.63 -12.67
N ALA A 78 -11.80 7.89 -12.27
CA ALA A 78 -11.19 8.39 -11.02
C ALA A 78 -11.68 7.60 -9.78
N TRP A 79 -12.91 7.09 -9.80
CA TRP A 79 -13.48 6.29 -8.72
C TRP A 79 -12.82 4.91 -8.63
N GLN A 80 -12.65 4.21 -9.75
CA GLN A 80 -11.94 2.92 -9.82
C GLN A 80 -10.48 3.06 -9.39
N ALA A 81 -9.83 4.17 -9.76
CA ALA A 81 -8.47 4.48 -9.31
C ALA A 81 -8.41 4.69 -7.80
N ALA A 82 -9.29 5.53 -7.24
CA ALA A 82 -9.38 5.76 -5.80
C ALA A 82 -9.69 4.48 -5.02
N ALA A 83 -10.61 3.64 -5.51
CA ALA A 83 -10.93 2.35 -4.90
C ALA A 83 -9.73 1.39 -4.91
N GLY A 84 -8.99 1.34 -6.03
CA GLY A 84 -7.77 0.54 -6.12
C GLY A 84 -6.69 0.99 -5.14
N ILE A 85 -6.46 2.30 -5.03
CA ILE A 85 -5.47 2.86 -4.09
C ILE A 85 -5.89 2.60 -2.64
N ALA A 86 -7.15 2.86 -2.30
CA ALA A 86 -7.70 2.58 -0.97
C ALA A 86 -7.51 1.10 -0.60
N ALA A 87 -7.92 0.19 -1.47
CA ALA A 87 -7.80 -1.25 -1.26
C ALA A 87 -6.34 -1.69 -1.09
N ALA A 88 -5.44 -1.16 -1.93
CA ALA A 88 -4.00 -1.48 -1.85
C ALA A 88 -3.39 -1.02 -0.53
N LEU A 89 -3.66 0.22 -0.11
CA LEU A 89 -3.15 0.77 1.14
C LEU A 89 -3.70 0.01 2.36
N ILE A 90 -5.00 -0.29 2.37
CA ILE A 90 -5.62 -1.08 3.44
C ILE A 90 -4.98 -2.47 3.50
N ALA A 91 -4.84 -3.16 2.37
CA ALA A 91 -4.26 -4.50 2.33
C ALA A 91 -2.81 -4.52 2.85
N VAL A 92 -1.97 -3.58 2.41
CA VAL A 92 -0.59 -3.46 2.90
C VAL A 92 -0.55 -3.18 4.40
N GLN A 93 -1.40 -2.28 4.89
CA GLN A 93 -1.44 -1.93 6.30
C GLN A 93 -1.93 -3.07 7.19
N LEU A 94 -2.96 -3.82 6.78
CA LEU A 94 -3.46 -4.98 7.52
C LEU A 94 -2.41 -6.08 7.68
N LEU A 95 -1.42 -6.12 6.78
CA LEU A 95 -0.34 -7.10 6.80
C LEU A 95 0.92 -6.63 7.52
N ALA A 96 0.94 -5.38 7.98
CA ALA A 96 2.06 -4.84 8.74
C ALA A 96 2.12 -5.51 10.12
N THR A 97 3.31 -6.01 10.48
CA THR A 97 3.57 -6.56 11.82
C THR A 97 3.31 -5.50 12.88
N HIS A 98 3.75 -4.27 12.62
CA HIS A 98 3.49 -3.09 13.45
C HIS A 98 2.46 -2.16 12.79
N TRP A 99 1.18 -2.40 13.09
CA TRP A 99 0.07 -1.53 12.69
C TRP A 99 -0.38 -0.61 13.84
N PHE A 100 -0.72 0.64 13.52
CA PHE A 100 -1.27 1.60 14.47
C PHE A 100 -2.29 2.54 13.79
N TYR A 101 -3.24 3.10 14.56
CA TYR A 101 -4.34 3.91 14.01
C TYR A 101 -3.87 5.19 13.31
N LEU A 102 -2.64 5.66 13.57
CA LEU A 102 -2.02 6.78 12.87
C LEU A 102 -1.80 6.53 11.37
N TYR A 103 -1.99 5.31 10.89
CA TYR A 103 -1.95 4.99 9.46
C TYR A 103 -3.29 5.14 8.75
N VAL A 104 -4.40 5.33 9.48
CA VAL A 104 -5.74 5.57 8.91
C VAL A 104 -5.77 6.76 7.94
N PRO A 105 -5.14 7.92 8.24
CA PRO A 105 -5.09 9.06 7.32
C PRO A 105 -4.53 8.74 5.93
N TRP A 106 -3.73 7.68 5.79
CA TRP A 106 -3.08 7.35 4.52
C TRP A 106 -4.08 6.82 3.49
N PHE A 107 -5.15 6.14 3.91
CA PHE A 107 -6.17 5.60 3.01
C PHE A 107 -7.54 6.28 3.14
N VAL A 108 -7.83 6.96 4.25
CA VAL A 108 -9.18 7.46 4.54
C VAL A 108 -9.70 8.43 3.47
N GLY A 109 -8.85 9.28 2.90
CA GLY A 109 -9.24 10.19 1.82
C GLY A 109 -9.77 9.45 0.60
N PHE A 110 -9.10 8.38 0.18
CA PHE A 110 -9.54 7.54 -0.93
C PHE A 110 -10.83 6.78 -0.62
N VAL A 111 -10.98 6.30 0.61
CA VAL A 111 -12.23 5.65 1.06
C VAL A 111 -13.39 6.64 0.99
N LEU A 112 -13.22 7.87 1.49
CA LEU A 112 -14.24 8.91 1.44
C LEU A 112 -14.64 9.24 0.00
N ILE A 113 -13.68 9.38 -0.90
CA ILE A 113 -13.94 9.59 -2.34
C ILE A 113 -14.79 8.45 -2.90
N VAL A 114 -14.43 7.20 -2.61
CA VAL A 114 -15.16 6.02 -3.08
C VAL A 114 -16.58 5.98 -2.56
N LEU A 115 -16.78 6.30 -1.27
CA LEU A 115 -18.10 6.29 -0.63
C LEU A 115 -19.02 7.38 -1.19
N VAL A 116 -18.50 8.60 -1.36
CA VAL A 116 -19.25 9.73 -1.93
C VAL A 116 -19.64 9.43 -3.39
N ALA A 117 -18.68 9.06 -4.23
CA ALA A 117 -18.96 8.75 -5.62
C ALA A 117 -19.83 7.49 -5.78
N ALA A 118 -19.74 6.51 -4.89
CA ALA A 118 -20.67 5.37 -4.89
C ALA A 118 -22.10 5.78 -4.55
N ARG A 119 -22.29 6.77 -3.66
CA ARG A 119 -23.61 7.34 -3.37
C ARG A 119 -24.18 8.05 -4.59
N GLU A 120 -23.40 8.90 -5.25
CA GLU A 120 -23.83 9.63 -6.44
C GLU A 120 -24.21 8.68 -7.58
N ARG A 121 -23.41 7.63 -7.80
CA ARG A 121 -23.69 6.58 -8.81
C ARG A 121 -24.91 5.72 -8.50
N ARG A 122 -25.38 5.70 -7.24
CA ARG A 122 -26.57 4.95 -6.80
C ARG A 122 -27.81 5.83 -6.68
N ALA A 123 -27.68 7.16 -6.78
CA ALA A 123 -28.83 8.04 -6.77
C ALA A 123 -29.68 7.70 -8.01
N PRO A 124 -30.98 7.39 -7.85
CA PRO A 124 -31.82 7.12 -9.00
C PRO A 124 -31.86 8.35 -9.91
N ASP A 125 -31.73 8.12 -11.22
CA ASP A 125 -31.91 9.12 -12.27
C ASP A 125 -33.35 9.67 -12.21
N GLY A 126 -33.65 10.61 -11.31
CA GLY A 126 -35.06 10.94 -11.09
C GLY A 126 -35.46 11.97 -10.05
N TYR A 127 -34.53 12.67 -9.38
CA TYR A 127 -34.94 13.91 -8.69
C TYR A 127 -34.76 15.10 -9.62
N ALA A 128 -35.68 15.25 -10.57
CA ALA A 128 -35.95 16.57 -11.12
C ALA A 128 -36.58 17.39 -9.99
N PRO A 129 -36.05 18.57 -9.63
CA PRO A 129 -36.78 19.48 -8.76
C PRO A 129 -38.09 19.81 -9.47
N HIS A 130 -39.23 19.44 -8.88
CA HIS A 130 -40.50 19.98 -9.34
C HIS A 130 -40.52 21.49 -9.07
N PRO A 131 -41.03 22.31 -10.02
CA PRO A 131 -41.01 23.76 -9.97
C PRO A 131 -41.78 24.34 -8.77
#